data_AF-A0A3D2S4F5-F1
#
_entry.id   AF-A0A3D2S4F5-F1
#
_cell.length_a   1.000
_cell.length_b   1.000
_cell.length_c   1.000
_cell.angle_alpha   90.00
_cell.angle_beta   90.00
_cell.angle_gamma   90.00
#
_symmetry.space_group_name_H-M   'P 1'
#
loop_
_entity.id
_entity.type
_entity.pdbx_description
1 polymer ?
#
loop_
_entity_poly.entity_id
_entity_poly.type
_entity_poly.pdbx_seq_one_letter_code
_entity_poly.pdbx_strand_id
1 'polypeptide(L)'
;EKNDVFAMGVAAKVNVTPTLALSGEYFYTLPNQLPAGYNNYMAFGIDIETKGHVFQIQLTNSPFLIPEYYIGATQGSIIDEAANGDFDLNLRLGFNITRDFQLGGRVY
;
A
#
# COMPACT_ATOMS: atom_id res chain seq x y z
N GLU A 1 26.03 -6.63 11.84
CA GLU A 1 24.68 -6.10 12.11
C GLU A 1 23.65 -7.04 11.50
N LYS A 2 22.40 -7.02 11.96
CA LYS A 2 21.31 -7.81 11.36
C LYS A 2 20.58 -6.92 10.36
N ASN A 3 20.64 -7.28 9.09
CA ASN A 3 19.97 -6.57 7.99
C ASN A 3 18.66 -7.26 7.56
N ASP A 4 18.27 -8.31 8.27
CA ASP A 4 17.07 -9.09 7.97
C ASP A 4 15.89 -8.54 8.78
N VAL A 5 14.85 -8.12 8.07
CA VAL A 5 13.56 -7.70 8.65
C VAL A 5 12.51 -8.74 8.31
N PHE A 6 11.92 -9.32 9.34
CA PHE A 6 10.78 -10.22 9.27
C PHE A 6 9.49 -9.43 9.52
N ALA A 7 8.54 -9.61 8.60
CA ALA A 7 7.24 -8.99 8.69
C ALA A 7 6.14 -9.98 8.31
N MET A 8 4.96 -9.75 8.85
CA MET A 8 3.74 -10.48 8.53
C MET A 8 2.70 -9.49 8.01
N GLY A 9 2.23 -9.74 6.80
CA GLY A 9 1.21 -8.94 6.15
C GLY A 9 -0.15 -9.63 6.14
N VAL A 10 -1.20 -8.84 6.27
CA VAL A 10 -2.56 -9.22 5.88
C VAL A 10 -3.06 -8.26 4.83
N ALA A 11 -3.72 -8.77 3.80
CA ALA A 11 -4.30 -7.99 2.73
C ALA A 11 -5.70 -8.52 2.42
N ALA A 12 -6.62 -7.61 2.15
CA ALA A 12 -7.97 -7.92 1.73
C ALA A 12 -8.33 -7.11 0.49
N LYS A 13 -9.04 -7.74 -0.44
CA LYS A 13 -9.62 -7.08 -1.62
C LYS A 13 -11.06 -7.49 -1.77
N VAL A 14 -11.95 -6.51 -1.95
CA VAL A 14 -13.38 -6.73 -2.12
C VAL A 14 -13.84 -6.00 -3.37
N ASN A 15 -14.40 -6.74 -4.32
CA ASN A 15 -15.02 -6.16 -5.51
C ASN A 15 -16.39 -5.60 -5.13
N VAL A 16 -16.54 -4.28 -5.17
CA VAL A 16 -17.80 -3.59 -4.86
C VAL A 16 -18.70 -3.58 -6.09
N THR A 17 -18.11 -3.37 -7.27
CA THR A 17 -18.79 -3.47 -8.57
C THR A 17 -17.88 -4.21 -9.56
N PRO A 18 -18.36 -4.56 -10.76
CA PRO A 18 -17.51 -5.15 -11.80
C PRO A 18 -16.33 -4.27 -12.23
N THR A 19 -16.37 -2.97 -11.93
CA THR A 19 -15.35 -2.00 -12.33
C THR A 19 -14.68 -1.31 -11.14
N LEU A 20 -15.06 -1.66 -9.90
CA LEU A 20 -14.59 -1.01 -8.69
C LEU A 20 -14.30 -2.06 -7.62
N ALA A 21 -13.06 -2.08 -7.14
CA ALA A 21 -12.67 -2.87 -5.99
C ALA A 21 -12.02 -1.99 -4.92
N LEU A 22 -12.20 -2.37 -3.67
CA LEU A 22 -11.51 -1.78 -2.52
C LEU A 22 -10.45 -2.76 -2.03
N SER A 23 -9.27 -2.24 -1.73
CA SER A 23 -8.16 -3.00 -1.17
C SER A 23 -7.72 -2.40 0.16
N GLY A 24 -7.25 -3.25 1.06
CA GLY A 24 -6.70 -2.85 2.34
C GLY A 24 -5.55 -3.77 2.69
N GLU A 25 -4.42 -3.18 3.07
CA GLU A 25 -3.18 -3.90 3.36
C GLU A 25 -2.61 -3.39 4.68
N TYR A 26 -2.12 -4.32 5.50
CA TYR A 26 -1.45 -4.01 6.74
C TYR A 26 -0.29 -4.98 6.94
N PHE A 27 0.91 -4.46 7.18
CA PHE A 27 2.09 -5.25 7.46
C PHE A 27 2.63 -4.92 8.84
N TYR A 28 2.66 -5.95 9.68
CA TYR A 28 3.22 -5.93 11.02
C TYR A 28 4.66 -6.44 10.99
N THR A 29 5.60 -5.61 11.44
CA THR A 29 6.99 -6.01 11.62
C THR A 29 7.21 -6.58 13.02
N LEU A 30 8.05 -7.61 13.15
CA LEU A 30 8.36 -8.18 14.46
C LEU A 30 9.11 -7.17 15.35
N PRO A 31 8.91 -7.20 16.68
CA PRO A 31 9.53 -6.25 17.60
C PRO A 31 11.06 -6.32 17.55
N ASN A 32 11.71 -5.17 17.79
CA ASN A 32 13.17 -4.99 17.80
C ASN A 32 13.88 -5.22 16.46
N GLN A 33 13.17 -5.08 15.33
CA GLN A 33 13.76 -5.20 14.00
C GLN A 33 13.84 -3.88 13.24
N LEU A 34 13.03 -2.89 13.62
CA LEU A 34 13.02 -1.57 13.02
C LEU A 34 13.78 -0.55 13.88
N PRO A 35 14.58 0.35 13.28
CA PRO A 35 15.14 1.50 13.98
C PRO A 35 14.05 2.43 14.53
N ALA A 36 14.38 3.21 15.57
CA ALA A 36 13.45 4.18 16.13
C ALA A 36 12.94 5.18 15.07
N GLY A 37 11.62 5.36 14.98
CA GLY A 37 10.97 6.23 14.00
C GLY A 37 10.38 5.53 12.77
N TYR A 38 10.65 4.23 12.60
CA TYR A 38 9.96 3.41 11.60
C TYR A 38 8.77 2.66 12.22
N ASN A 39 7.65 2.67 11.50
CA ASN A 39 6.37 2.11 11.93
C ASN A 39 5.86 1.06 10.96
N ASN A 40 4.82 0.34 11.39
CA ASN A 40 4.12 -0.64 10.57
C ASN A 40 3.45 0.02 9.36
N TYR A 41 3.38 -0.73 8.26
CA TYR A 41 2.78 -0.27 7.02
C TYR A 41 1.27 -0.51 7.02
N MET A 42 0.53 0.50 6.57
CA MET A 42 -0.88 0.38 6.30
C MET A 42 -1.22 1.10 5.00
N ALA A 43 -2.08 0.49 4.18
CA ALA A 43 -2.58 1.09 2.96
C ALA A 43 -4.06 0.75 2.74
N PHE A 44 -4.79 1.71 2.18
CA PHE A 44 -6.14 1.52 1.68
C PHE A 44 -6.18 1.96 0.23
N GLY A 45 -6.77 1.14 -0.64
CA GLY A 45 -6.78 1.38 -2.07
C GLY A 45 -8.14 1.22 -2.70
N ILE A 46 -8.25 1.82 -3.88
CA ILE A 46 -9.38 1.72 -4.79
C ILE A 46 -8.81 1.33 -6.15
N ASP A 47 -9.30 0.21 -6.68
CA ASP A 47 -8.98 -0.25 -8.01
C ASP A 47 -10.17 0.05 -8.92
N ILE A 48 -9.93 0.81 -9.99
CA ILE A 48 -10.91 1.14 -11.01
C ILE A 48 -10.52 0.42 -12.29
N GLU A 49 -11.33 -0.57 -12.67
CA GLU A 49 -11.14 -1.32 -13.89
C GLU A 49 -11.95 -0.69 -15.03
N THR A 50 -11.23 -0.35 -16.09
CA THR A 50 -11.77 0.15 -17.35
C THR A 50 -11.43 -0.83 -18.47
N LYS A 51 -11.84 -0.55 -19.71
CA LYS A 51 -11.65 -1.40 -20.90
C LYS A 51 -10.16 -1.70 -21.20
N GLY A 52 -9.56 -2.59 -20.42
CA GLY A 52 -8.15 -3.02 -20.49
C GLY A 52 -7.18 -2.27 -19.59
N HIS A 53 -7.59 -1.24 -18.83
CA HIS A 53 -6.71 -0.56 -17.86
C HIS A 53 -7.26 -0.72 -16.44
N VAL A 54 -6.37 -1.04 -15.51
CA VAL A 54 -6.65 -1.03 -14.07
C VAL A 54 -5.91 0.16 -13.47
N PHE A 55 -6.67 1.13 -12.97
CA PHE A 55 -6.15 2.27 -12.21
C PHE A 55 -6.21 1.93 -10.74
N GLN A 56 -5.06 1.85 -10.08
CA GLN A 56 -4.97 1.59 -8.65
C GLN A 56 -4.56 2.87 -7.95
N ILE A 57 -5.39 3.33 -7.03
CA ILE A 57 -5.13 4.50 -6.21
C ILE A 57 -5.03 4.00 -4.78
N GLN A 58 -3.95 4.32 -4.08
CA GLN A 58 -3.76 3.88 -2.70
C GLN A 58 -3.33 5.02 -1.79
N LEU A 59 -3.89 5.05 -0.60
CA LEU A 59 -3.53 5.95 0.49
C LEU A 59 -2.76 5.13 1.52
N THR A 60 -1.54 5.55 1.83
CA THR A 60 -0.64 4.80 2.73
C THR A 60 0.23 5.75 3.56
N ASN A 61 0.75 5.29 4.69
CA ASN A 61 1.77 6.00 5.47
C ASN A 61 3.20 5.86 4.90
N SER A 62 3.42 5.01 3.89
CA SER A 62 4.76 4.80 3.34
C SER A 62 5.12 5.74 2.19
N PRO A 63 6.36 6.28 2.14
CA PRO A 63 6.85 7.05 0.99
C PRO A 63 7.01 6.22 -0.28
N PHE A 64 7.05 4.89 -0.17
CA PHE A 64 7.29 4.00 -1.30
C PHE A 64 6.28 2.86 -1.31
N LEU A 65 5.98 2.34 -2.51
CA LEU A 65 5.05 1.22 -2.70
C LEU A 65 5.79 -0.10 -2.99
N ILE A 66 7.10 -0.11 -2.83
CA ILE A 66 7.96 -1.28 -3.06
C ILE A 66 8.12 -2.02 -1.73
N PRO A 67 7.96 -3.36 -1.68
CA PRO A 67 7.99 -4.14 -0.44
C PRO A 67 9.18 -3.88 0.48
N GLU A 68 10.38 -3.81 -0.09
CA GLU A 68 11.60 -3.53 0.67
C GLU A 68 11.51 -2.21 1.46
N TYR A 69 10.93 -1.18 0.84
CA TYR A 69 10.82 0.14 1.43
C TYR A 69 9.59 0.30 2.30
N TYR A 70 8.43 -0.28 1.95
CA TYR A 70 7.26 -0.12 2.81
C TYR A 70 7.30 -1.00 4.05
N ILE A 71 7.99 -2.15 4.02
CA ILE A 71 8.17 -2.98 5.21
C ILE A 71 9.24 -2.41 6.13
N GLY A 72 10.38 -1.98 5.57
CA GLY A 72 11.56 -1.57 6.35
C GLY A 72 11.71 -0.06 6.57
N ALA A 73 11.04 0.77 5.76
CA ALA A 73 11.29 2.22 5.72
C ALA A 73 10.01 3.08 5.80
N THR A 74 8.91 2.55 6.36
CA THR A 74 7.69 3.34 6.60
C THR A 74 7.86 4.27 7.79
N GLN A 75 7.70 5.58 7.55
CA GLN A 75 7.94 6.64 8.53
C GLN A 75 6.59 7.17 9.03
N GLY A 76 6.34 7.04 10.34
CA GLY A 76 5.12 7.53 10.97
C GLY A 76 3.91 6.59 10.87
N SER A 77 2.97 6.75 11.79
CA SER A 77 1.67 6.07 11.75
C SER A 77 0.75 6.81 10.78
N ILE A 78 -0.36 6.20 10.35
CA ILE A 78 -1.40 6.92 9.59
C ILE A 78 -1.97 8.09 10.41
N ILE A 79 -2.10 7.88 11.73
CA ILE A 79 -2.57 8.87 12.69
C ILE A 79 -1.47 8.98 13.74
N ASP A 80 -0.84 10.15 13.81
CA ASP A 80 0.14 10.49 14.85
C ASP A 80 -0.40 11.67 15.67
N GLU A 81 -0.02 11.76 16.95
CA GLU A 81 -0.31 12.95 17.76
C GLU A 81 0.83 13.95 17.57
N ALA A 82 0.50 15.14 17.08
CA ALA A 82 1.43 16.24 16.96
C ALA A 82 1.84 16.76 18.35
N ALA A 83 3.02 17.37 18.43
CA ALA A 83 3.59 17.88 19.70
C ALA A 83 2.72 18.97 20.39
N ASN A 84 1.73 19.53 19.68
CA ASN A 84 0.76 20.49 20.18
C ASN A 84 -0.55 19.85 20.67
N GLY A 85 -0.69 18.51 20.60
CA GLY A 85 -1.89 17.77 20.96
C GLY A 85 -2.92 17.62 19.85
N ASP A 86 -2.63 18.09 18.63
CA ASP A 86 -3.49 17.87 17.46
C ASP A 86 -3.21 16.51 16.79
N PHE A 87 -4.17 16.00 16.03
CA PHE A 87 -3.97 14.79 15.22
C PHE A 87 -3.30 15.16 13.89
N ASP A 88 -2.13 14.57 13.62
CA ASP A 88 -1.45 14.64 12.34
C ASP A 88 -1.76 13.40 11.49
N LEU A 89 -2.05 13.62 10.21
CA LEU A 89 -2.39 12.57 9.25
C LEU A 89 -1.25 12.41 8.25
N ASN A 90 -0.39 11.41 8.47
CA ASN A 90 0.70 11.08 7.56
C ASN A 90 0.17 10.16 6.45
N LEU A 91 -0.62 10.75 5.54
CA LEU A 91 -1.18 10.08 4.37
C LEU A 91 -0.41 10.47 3.11
N ARG A 92 -0.04 9.46 2.34
CA ARG A 92 0.67 9.58 1.07
C ARG A 92 -0.14 8.89 0.00
N LEU A 93 -0.19 9.52 -1.18
CA LEU A 93 -0.92 9.01 -2.33
C LEU A 93 0.02 8.21 -3.23
N GLY A 94 -0.28 6.92 -3.36
CA GLY A 94 0.30 6.02 -4.32
C GLY A 94 -0.61 5.80 -5.51
N PHE A 95 -0.02 5.58 -6.68
CA PHE A 95 -0.77 5.37 -7.91
C PHE A 95 -0.04 4.39 -8.84
N ASN A 96 -0.78 3.40 -9.35
CA ASN A 96 -0.32 2.46 -10.35
C ASN A 96 -1.33 2.36 -11.49
N ILE A 97 -0.84 2.15 -12.72
CA ILE A 97 -1.67 1.81 -13.87
C ILE A 97 -1.12 0.52 -14.47
N THR A 98 -2.00 -0.48 -14.58
CA THR A 98 -1.68 -1.72 -15.29
C THR A 98 -2.57 -1.85 -16.53
N ARG A 99 -2.00 -2.37 -17.62
CA ARG A 99 -2.73 -2.63 -18.87
C ARG A 99 -2.40 -4.01 -19.39
N ASP A 100 -3.44 -4.79 -19.64
CA ASP A 100 -3.30 -6.10 -20.27
C ASP A 100 -3.42 -5.95 -21.80
N PHE A 101 -2.44 -6.49 -22.51
CA PHE A 101 -2.39 -6.51 -23.96
C PHE A 101 -2.67 -7.93 -24.45
N GLN A 102 -3.85 -8.16 -25.04
CA GLN A 102 -4.11 -9.41 -25.74
C GLN A 102 -3.39 -9.42 -27.09
N LEU A 103 -2.37 -10.27 -27.22
CA LEU A 103 -1.66 -10.54 -28.47
C LEU A 103 -2.36 -11.70 -29.21
N GLY A 104 -3.29 -11.36 -30.10
CA GLY A 104 -3.93 -12.33 -31.01
C GLY A 104 -5.45 -12.20 -31.10
N GLY A 105 -5.92 -11.37 -32.03
CA GLY A 105 -7.31 -11.44 -32.49
C GLY A 105 -7.48 -12.65 -33.42
N ARG A 106 -8.60 -13.37 -33.32
CA ARG A 106 -8.96 -14.38 -34.34
C ARG A 106 -9.02 -13.70 -35.70
N VAL A 107 -8.14 -14.12 -36.59
CA VAL A 107 -8.29 -13.91 -38.03
C VAL A 107 -9.51 -14.74 -38.44
N TYR A 108 -10.61 -14.07 -38.76
CA TYR A 108 -11.70 -14.65 -39.54
C TYR A 108 -11.61 -14.09 -40.95
#